data_AF-A0AAV7KQK6-F1
#
_entry.id   AF-A0AAV7KQK6-F1
#
_cell.length_a   1.000
_cell.length_b   1.000
_cell.length_c   1.000
_cell.angle_alpha   90.00
_cell.angle_beta   90.00
_cell.angle_gamma   90.00
#
_symmetry.space_group_name_H-M   'P 1'
#
loop_
_entity.id
_entity.type
_entity.pdbx_description
1 polymer ?
#
loop_
_entity_poly.entity_id
_entity_poly.type
_entity_poly.pdbx_seq_one_letter_code
_entity_poly.pdbx_strand_id
1 'polypeptide(L)'
;MSEDAQEVSLDRILQEISAVGRKLEGMDNAMTRSMRLEIAGFQSQISGLDHRVAAVESQVALQTDRDQELLHLRSKLTDLEDRSRRNNIRFLGFPEGIEGTDILSYLRDTLPKLADTAFDPLWNFKEHTDLVSRDKTEKTALAQS
;
A
#
# COMPACT_ATOMS: atom_id res chain seq x y z
N MET A 1 -9.46 92.61 14.66
CA MET A 1 -9.02 91.67 15.71
C MET A 1 -9.77 90.35 15.68
N SER A 2 -11.08 90.29 15.38
CA SER A 2 -11.81 89.01 15.29
C SER A 2 -11.54 88.23 13.99
N GLU A 3 -11.30 88.93 12.88
CA GLU A 3 -11.07 88.33 11.56
C GLU A 3 -9.70 87.64 11.45
N ASP A 4 -8.61 88.31 11.87
CA ASP A 4 -7.26 87.72 11.91
C ASP A 4 -7.20 86.47 12.80
N ALA A 5 -7.94 86.47 13.91
CA ALA A 5 -8.00 85.32 14.81
C ALA A 5 -8.73 84.12 14.19
N GLN A 6 -9.72 84.38 13.31
CA GLN A 6 -10.41 83.33 12.56
C GLN A 6 -9.52 82.79 11.43
N GLU A 7 -8.77 83.65 10.74
CA GLU A 7 -7.83 83.27 9.68
C GLU A 7 -6.72 82.35 10.22
N VAL A 8 -6.11 82.72 11.35
CA VAL A 8 -5.09 81.87 12.03
C VAL A 8 -5.66 80.52 12.48
N SER A 9 -6.92 80.48 12.89
CA SER A 9 -7.61 79.23 13.26
C SER A 9 -7.84 78.33 12.04
N LEU A 10 -8.25 78.91 10.91
CA LEU A 10 -8.44 78.21 9.64
C LEU A 10 -7.13 77.61 9.13
N ASP A 11 -6.04 78.38 9.16
CA ASP A 11 -4.71 77.90 8.75
C ASP A 11 -4.25 76.70 9.57
N ARG A 12 -4.50 76.75 10.89
CA ARG A 12 -4.17 75.63 11.78
C ARG A 12 -4.96 74.37 11.43
N ILE A 13 -6.26 74.50 11.14
CA ILE A 13 -7.11 73.38 10.72
C ILE A 13 -6.62 72.82 9.37
N LEU A 14 -6.29 73.68 8.40
CA LEU A 14 -5.75 73.25 7.10
C LEU A 14 -4.43 72.49 7.25
N GLN A 15 -3.56 72.94 8.17
CA GLN A 15 -2.30 72.27 8.47
C GLN A 15 -2.52 70.89 9.10
N GLU A 16 -3.48 70.77 10.03
CA GLU A 16 -3.86 69.50 10.65
C GLU A 16 -4.48 68.52 9.64
N ILE A 17 -5.41 68.99 8.78
CA ILE A 17 -5.99 68.17 7.69
C ILE A 17 -4.89 67.67 6.75
N SER A 18 -3.94 68.54 6.39
CA SER A 18 -2.81 68.16 5.55
C SER A 18 -1.91 67.11 6.21
N ALA A 19 -1.70 67.20 7.53
CA ALA A 19 -0.95 66.20 8.28
C ALA A 19 -1.68 64.85 8.35
N VAL A 20 -3.00 64.87 8.56
CA VAL A 20 -3.84 63.67 8.54
C VAL A 20 -3.83 63.02 7.15
N GLY A 21 -3.94 63.81 6.08
CA GLY A 21 -3.87 63.32 4.70
C GLY A 21 -2.57 62.57 4.41
N ARG A 22 -1.42 63.15 4.79
CA ARG A 22 -0.11 62.46 4.68
C ARG A 22 -0.04 61.18 5.49
N LYS A 23 -0.62 61.15 6.70
CA LYS A 23 -0.64 59.96 7.55
C LYS A 23 -1.50 58.85 6.96
N LEU A 24 -2.66 59.18 6.41
CA LEU A 24 -3.53 58.25 5.71
C LEU A 24 -2.85 57.66 4.48
N GLU A 25 -2.19 58.48 3.66
CA GLU A 25 -1.43 58.02 2.50
C GLU A 25 -0.27 57.10 2.91
N GLY A 26 0.43 57.43 4.01
CA GLY A 26 1.46 56.56 4.57
C GLY A 26 0.91 55.21 5.04
N MET A 27 -0.24 55.21 5.72
CA MET A 27 -0.93 53.98 6.16
C MET A 27 -1.42 53.14 4.99
N ASP A 28 -1.99 53.75 3.96
CA ASP A 28 -2.47 53.08 2.76
C ASP A 28 -1.33 52.40 1.99
N ASN A 29 -0.21 53.11 1.83
CA ASN A 29 0.99 52.56 1.22
C ASN A 29 1.58 51.39 2.02
N ALA A 30 1.64 51.51 3.35
CA ALA A 30 2.14 50.44 4.22
C ALA A 30 1.24 49.21 4.19
N MET A 31 -0.07 49.39 4.27
CA MET A 31 -1.07 48.33 4.17
C MET A 31 -1.00 47.62 2.82
N THR A 32 -0.98 48.39 1.73
CA THR A 32 -0.84 47.84 0.38
C THR A 32 0.46 47.05 0.21
N ARG A 33 1.58 47.52 0.79
CA ARG A 33 2.85 46.80 0.77
C ARG A 33 2.76 45.47 1.52
N SER A 34 2.19 45.48 2.73
CA SER A 34 2.02 44.28 3.56
C SER A 34 1.19 43.23 2.84
N MET A 35 0.03 43.63 2.31
CA MET A 35 -0.86 42.73 1.57
C MET A 35 -0.17 42.11 0.35
N ARG A 36 0.59 42.90 -0.41
CA ARG A 36 1.34 42.38 -1.58
C ARG A 36 2.36 41.32 -1.17
N LEU A 37 3.06 41.51 -0.05
CA LEU A 37 4.05 40.55 0.44
C LEU A 37 3.38 39.25 0.91
N GLU A 38 2.26 39.33 1.63
CA GLU A 38 1.51 38.15 2.05
C GLU A 38 0.95 37.39 0.84
N ILE A 39 0.37 38.09 -0.14
CA ILE A 39 -0.13 37.48 -1.38
C ILE A 39 1.01 36.77 -2.12
N ALA A 40 2.19 37.39 -2.24
CA ALA A 40 3.35 36.74 -2.86
C ALA A 40 3.80 35.50 -2.08
N GLY A 41 3.77 35.56 -0.75
CA GLY A 41 4.06 34.42 0.13
C GLY A 41 3.07 33.26 -0.11
N PHE A 42 1.77 33.55 -0.14
CA PHE A 42 0.74 32.54 -0.41
C PHE A 42 0.86 31.96 -1.82
N GLN A 43 1.15 32.77 -2.83
CA GLN A 43 1.39 32.28 -4.19
C GLN A 43 2.56 31.28 -4.24
N SER A 44 3.66 31.57 -3.54
CA SER A 44 4.79 30.64 -3.45
C SER A 44 4.41 29.33 -2.74
N GLN A 45 3.62 29.41 -1.68
CA GLN A 45 3.15 28.22 -0.96
C GLN A 45 2.20 27.36 -1.81
N ILE A 46 1.26 27.99 -2.51
CA ILE A 46 0.33 27.31 -3.40
C ILE A 46 1.09 26.58 -4.51
N SER A 47 2.01 27.26 -5.19
CA SER A 47 2.84 26.61 -6.22
C SER A 47 3.63 25.41 -5.66
N GLY A 48 4.19 25.54 -4.45
CA GLY A 48 4.87 24.43 -3.78
C GLY A 48 3.95 23.26 -3.45
N LEU A 49 2.70 23.53 -3.06
CA LEU A 49 1.69 22.50 -2.81
C LEU A 49 1.25 21.82 -4.10
N ASP A 50 1.01 22.58 -5.17
CA ASP A 50 0.62 22.03 -6.48
C ASP A 50 1.67 21.04 -7.00
N HIS A 51 2.96 21.38 -6.89
CA HIS A 51 4.05 20.48 -7.27
C HIS A 51 4.07 19.19 -6.43
N ARG A 52 3.83 19.31 -5.12
CA ARG A 52 3.79 18.14 -4.21
C ARG A 52 2.58 17.26 -4.49
N VAL A 53 1.42 17.85 -4.76
CA VAL A 53 0.20 17.12 -5.11
C VAL A 53 0.42 16.35 -6.42
N ALA A 54 0.92 17.00 -7.46
CA ALA A 54 1.20 16.34 -8.74
C ALA A 54 2.19 15.15 -8.60
N ALA A 55 3.22 15.31 -7.74
CA ALA A 55 4.17 14.23 -7.46
C ALA A 55 3.50 13.04 -6.75
N VAL A 56 2.65 13.31 -5.75
CA VAL A 56 1.91 12.28 -5.00
C VAL A 56 0.92 11.57 -5.92
N GLU A 57 0.18 12.30 -6.76
CA GLU A 57 -0.76 11.73 -7.72
C GLU A 57 -0.06 10.77 -8.69
N SER A 58 1.10 11.16 -9.22
CA SER A 58 1.91 10.29 -10.07
C SER A 58 2.36 9.01 -9.34
N GLN A 59 2.78 9.13 -8.07
CA GLN A 59 3.19 7.98 -7.28
C GLN A 59 2.02 7.02 -6.98
N VAL A 60 0.84 7.55 -6.69
CA VAL A 60 -0.38 6.74 -6.46
C VAL A 60 -0.80 6.00 -7.73
N ALA A 61 -0.70 6.63 -8.90
CA ALA A 61 -0.98 5.98 -10.17
C ALA A 61 -0.03 4.79 -10.42
N LEU A 62 1.28 4.98 -10.21
CA LEU A 62 2.27 3.90 -10.33
C LEU A 62 2.03 2.77 -9.33
N GLN A 63 1.62 3.09 -8.11
CA GLN A 63 1.32 2.07 -7.10
C GLN A 63 0.09 1.23 -7.50
N THR A 64 -0.94 1.88 -8.02
CA THR A 64 -2.16 1.20 -8.50
C THR A 64 -1.84 0.21 -9.63
N ASP A 65 -0.98 0.61 -10.56
CA ASP A 65 -0.55 -0.25 -11.67
C ASP A 65 0.23 -1.48 -11.18
N ARG A 66 1.12 -1.30 -10.21
CA ARG A 66 1.85 -2.40 -9.54
C ARG A 66 0.90 -3.34 -8.80
N ASP A 67 -0.10 -2.81 -8.10
CA ASP A 67 -1.06 -3.63 -7.37
C ASP A 67 -1.88 -4.51 -8.34
N GLN A 68 -2.24 -3.98 -9.51
CA GLN A 68 -2.88 -4.76 -10.57
C GLN A 68 -1.97 -5.85 -11.13
N GLU A 69 -0.69 -5.54 -11.37
CA GLU A 69 0.28 -6.53 -11.82
C GLU A 69 0.48 -7.65 -10.78
N LEU A 70 0.56 -7.30 -9.49
CA LEU A 70 0.67 -8.26 -8.40
C LEU A 70 -0.55 -9.18 -8.32
N LEU A 71 -1.76 -8.64 -8.46
CA LEU A 71 -2.99 -9.44 -8.50
C LEU A 71 -3.00 -10.41 -9.69
N HIS A 72 -2.56 -9.95 -10.87
CA HIS A 72 -2.45 -10.79 -12.06
C HIS A 72 -1.43 -11.92 -11.88
N LEU A 73 -0.25 -11.59 -11.37
CA LEU A 73 0.81 -12.57 -11.09
C LEU A 73 0.35 -13.59 -10.04
N ARG A 74 -0.33 -13.14 -9.00
CA ARG A 74 -0.88 -14.04 -7.97
C ARG A 74 -1.92 -14.98 -8.55
N SER A 75 -2.83 -14.48 -9.38
CA SER A 75 -3.83 -15.31 -10.07
C SER A 75 -3.17 -16.37 -10.96
N LYS A 76 -2.14 -15.99 -11.73
CA LYS A 76 -1.36 -16.94 -12.54
C LYS A 76 -0.66 -17.99 -11.68
N LEU A 77 -0.06 -17.58 -10.57
CA LEU A 77 0.62 -18.50 -9.66
C LEU A 77 -0.38 -19.52 -9.09
N THR A 78 -1.55 -19.08 -8.65
CA THR A 78 -2.61 -19.97 -8.17
C THR A 78 -3.07 -20.95 -9.26
N ASP A 79 -3.31 -20.51 -10.50
CA ASP A 79 -3.68 -21.42 -11.60
C ASP A 79 -2.58 -22.44 -11.91
N LEU A 80 -1.30 -22.03 -11.84
CA LEU A 80 -0.17 -22.94 -12.02
C LEU A 80 -0.07 -23.97 -10.89
N GLU A 81 -0.23 -23.54 -9.64
CA GLU A 81 -0.25 -24.43 -8.48
C GLU A 81 -1.41 -25.43 -8.55
N ASP A 82 -2.61 -24.95 -8.89
CA ASP A 82 -3.81 -25.78 -9.03
C ASP A 82 -3.65 -26.80 -10.15
N ARG A 83 -3.10 -26.40 -11.30
CA ARG A 83 -2.79 -27.33 -12.41
C ARG A 83 -1.73 -28.35 -12.01
N SER A 84 -0.70 -27.92 -11.29
CA SER A 84 0.36 -28.82 -10.83
C SER A 84 -0.15 -29.84 -9.81
N ARG A 85 -1.14 -29.46 -8.97
CA ARG A 85 -1.71 -30.33 -7.93
C ARG A 85 -2.96 -31.08 -8.37
N ARG A 86 -3.54 -30.76 -9.54
CA ARG A 86 -4.81 -31.33 -10.02
C ARG A 86 -4.84 -32.87 -10.02
N ASN A 87 -3.70 -33.49 -10.30
CA ASN A 87 -3.58 -34.95 -10.36
C ASN A 87 -2.94 -35.55 -9.10
N ASN A 88 -2.69 -34.73 -8.07
CA ASN A 88 -2.17 -35.21 -6.80
C ASN A 88 -3.33 -35.72 -5.94
N ILE A 89 -3.26 -36.98 -5.54
CA ILE A 89 -4.24 -37.62 -4.64
C ILE A 89 -3.62 -37.71 -3.25
N ARG A 90 -4.37 -37.33 -2.22
CA ARG A 90 -3.93 -37.41 -0.82
C ARG A 90 -4.63 -38.56 -0.11
N PHE A 91 -3.86 -39.55 0.34
CA PHE A 91 -4.35 -40.64 1.16
C PHE A 91 -4.32 -40.23 2.63
N LEU A 92 -5.45 -40.34 3.32
CA LEU A 92 -5.61 -39.98 4.74
C LEU A 92 -6.19 -41.17 5.51
N GLY A 93 -5.77 -41.36 6.77
CA GLY A 93 -6.31 -42.40 7.65
C GLY A 93 -5.67 -43.79 7.51
N PHE A 94 -4.57 -43.91 6.76
CA PHE A 94 -3.80 -45.15 6.70
C PHE A 94 -2.93 -45.31 7.96
N PRO A 95 -2.93 -46.49 8.61
CA PRO A 95 -2.01 -46.76 9.71
C PRO A 95 -0.56 -46.78 9.18
N GLU A 96 0.34 -46.12 9.91
CA GLU A 96 1.74 -46.01 9.51
C GLU A 96 2.40 -47.40 9.35
N GLY A 97 3.05 -47.62 8.21
CA GLY A 97 3.79 -48.86 7.92
C GLY A 97 3.01 -49.97 7.22
N ILE A 98 1.72 -49.78 6.91
CA ILE A 98 0.92 -50.76 6.14
C ILE A 98 1.46 -50.97 4.71
N GLU A 99 2.14 -49.97 4.18
CA GLU A 99 2.71 -49.92 2.83
C GLU A 99 4.01 -50.73 2.72
N GLY A 100 4.64 -51.09 3.85
CA GLY A 100 5.91 -51.82 3.87
C GLY A 100 7.09 -50.96 3.43
N THR A 101 7.95 -51.51 2.55
CA THR A 101 9.18 -50.84 2.07
C THR A 101 8.98 -50.05 0.78
N ASP A 102 7.91 -50.32 0.02
CA ASP A 102 7.65 -49.70 -1.28
C ASP A 102 6.16 -49.33 -1.44
N ILE A 103 5.89 -48.03 -1.32
CA ILE A 103 4.54 -47.47 -1.30
C ILE A 103 3.93 -47.51 -2.71
N LEU A 104 4.72 -47.30 -3.76
CA LEU A 104 4.27 -47.45 -5.15
C LEU A 104 3.75 -48.85 -5.43
N SER A 105 4.47 -49.90 -5.01
CA SER A 105 4.04 -51.29 -5.20
C SER A 105 2.73 -51.58 -4.46
N TYR A 106 2.61 -51.12 -3.22
CA TYR A 106 1.38 -51.24 -2.44
C TYR A 106 0.19 -50.54 -3.13
N LEU A 107 0.38 -49.31 -3.63
CA LEU A 107 -0.66 -48.55 -4.33
C LEU A 107 -1.09 -49.20 -5.65
N ARG A 108 -0.15 -49.74 -6.43
CA ARG A 108 -0.44 -50.47 -7.68
C ARG A 108 -1.33 -51.69 -7.44
N ASP A 109 -1.15 -52.38 -6.31
CA ASP A 109 -1.94 -53.56 -5.97
C ASP A 109 -3.30 -53.24 -5.33
N THR A 110 -3.39 -52.11 -4.63
CA THR A 110 -4.58 -51.75 -3.83
C THR A 110 -5.57 -50.88 -4.58
N LEU A 111 -5.12 -49.93 -5.40
CA LEU A 111 -6.00 -49.03 -6.16
C LEU A 111 -6.97 -49.78 -7.11
N PRO A 112 -6.53 -50.77 -7.90
CA PRO A 112 -7.43 -51.55 -8.76
C PRO A 112 -8.51 -52.28 -7.98
N LYS A 113 -8.15 -52.83 -6.81
CA LYS A 113 -9.07 -53.55 -5.92
C LYS A 113 -10.11 -52.62 -5.29
N LEU A 114 -9.73 -51.38 -5.00
CA LEU A 114 -10.64 -50.38 -4.41
C LEU A 114 -11.59 -49.78 -5.45
N ALA A 115 -11.09 -49.57 -6.68
CA ALA A 115 -11.85 -48.94 -7.75
C ALA A 115 -12.68 -49.93 -8.60
N ASP A 116 -12.61 -51.24 -8.30
CA ASP A 116 -13.20 -52.33 -9.11
C ASP A 116 -12.88 -52.18 -10.61
N THR A 117 -11.62 -51.84 -10.90
CA THR A 117 -11.11 -51.61 -12.26
C THR A 117 -9.77 -52.30 -12.44
N ALA A 118 -9.43 -52.60 -13.70
CA ALA A 118 -8.12 -53.15 -14.03
C ALA A 118 -7.05 -52.04 -13.97
N PHE A 119 -5.86 -52.39 -13.48
CA PHE A 119 -4.70 -51.50 -13.52
C PHE A 119 -4.27 -51.24 -14.96
N ASP A 120 -4.11 -49.98 -15.34
CA ASP A 120 -3.55 -49.61 -16.64
C ASP A 120 -2.03 -49.40 -16.51
N PRO A 121 -1.20 -50.14 -17.27
CA PRO A 121 0.27 -50.00 -17.26
C PRO A 121 0.78 -48.59 -17.61
N LEU A 122 -0.05 -47.73 -18.20
CA LEU A 122 0.28 -46.34 -18.51
C LEU A 122 0.18 -45.41 -17.30
N TRP A 123 -0.30 -45.90 -16.15
CA TRP A 123 -0.39 -45.11 -14.92
C TRP A 123 1.00 -44.88 -14.31
N ASN A 124 1.56 -43.70 -14.58
CA ASN A 124 2.82 -43.25 -13.99
C ASN A 124 2.56 -42.58 -12.63
N PHE A 125 2.71 -43.35 -11.56
CA PHE A 125 2.73 -42.80 -10.20
C PHE A 125 4.11 -42.26 -9.86
N LYS A 126 4.15 -41.07 -9.30
CA LYS A 126 5.35 -40.48 -8.70
C LYS A 126 5.03 -40.11 -7.27
N GLU A 127 5.84 -40.58 -6.34
CA GLU A 127 5.70 -40.20 -4.95
C GLU A 127 6.20 -38.77 -4.77
N HIS A 128 5.38 -37.94 -4.12
CA HIS A 128 5.78 -36.66 -3.57
C HIS A 128 5.46 -36.70 -2.08
N THR A 129 6.48 -36.89 -1.25
CA THR A 129 6.34 -36.76 0.20
C THR A 129 6.44 -35.30 0.58
N ASP A 130 5.42 -34.75 1.23
CA ASP A 130 5.53 -33.43 1.87
C ASP A 130 6.58 -33.54 2.98
N LEU A 131 7.75 -32.91 2.80
CA LEU A 131 8.75 -32.71 3.86
C LEU A 131 8.23 -31.64 4.84
N VAL A 132 7.20 -31.99 5.62
CA VAL A 132 6.99 -31.36 6.92
C VAL A 132 7.78 -32.19 7.90
N SER A 133 8.99 -31.73 8.23
CA SER A 133 9.83 -32.27 9.29
C SER A 133 9.07 -32.29 10.61
N ARG A 134 8.33 -33.37 10.88
CA ARG A 134 7.99 -33.77 12.24
C ARG A 134 9.13 -34.65 12.70
N ASP A 135 9.92 -34.06 13.58
CA ASP A 135 11.05 -34.68 14.24
C ASP A 135 10.67 -36.08 14.75
N LYS A 136 11.25 -37.11 14.14
CA LYS A 136 10.99 -38.52 14.48
C LYS A 136 11.74 -38.96 15.75
N THR A 137 12.37 -38.03 16.47
CA THR A 137 13.24 -38.37 17.62
C THR A 137 12.53 -38.43 18.98
N GLU A 138 11.31 -37.92 19.14
CA GLU A 138 10.69 -37.88 20.48
C GLU A 138 10.04 -39.20 20.95
N LYS A 139 9.82 -40.19 20.07
CA LYS A 139 9.14 -41.44 20.49
C LYS A 139 10.05 -42.56 20.98
N THR A 140 11.37 -42.42 20.86
CA THR A 140 12.32 -43.45 21.34
C THR A 140 12.85 -43.18 22.76
N ALA A 141 12.58 -42.01 23.34
CA ALA A 141 13.07 -41.63 24.68
C ALA A 141 12.11 -41.98 25.83
N LEU A 142 10.86 -42.40 25.55
CA LEU A 142 9.85 -42.71 26.58
C LEU A 142 9.61 -44.21 26.81
N ALA A 143 10.44 -45.08 26.22
CA ALA A 143 10.38 -46.53 26.44
C ALA A 143 11.55 -47.07 27.29
N GLN A 144 12.38 -46.19 27.87
CA GLN A 144 13.43 -46.53 28.82
C GLN A 144 13.39 -45.60 30.03
N SER A 145 12.30 -45.68 30.80
CA SER A 145 12.28 -45.32 32.23
C SER A 145 11.35 -46.26 32.97
#